data_AF-A0A396JRP5-F1
#
_entry.id   AF-A0A396JRP5-F1
#
_cell.length_a   1.000
_cell.length_b   1.000
_cell.length_c   1.000
_cell.angle_alpha   90.00
_cell.angle_beta   90.00
_cell.angle_gamma   90.00
#
_symmetry.space_group_name_H-M   'P 1'
#
loop_
_entity.id
_entity.type
_entity.pdbx_description
1 polymer ?
#
loop_
_entity_poly.entity_id
_entity_poly.type
_entity_poly.pdbx_seq_one_letter_code
_entity_poly.pdbx_strand_id
1 'polypeptide(L)' 'MERRKNMIQILIFVYALIIFISLFLVVTSETHIPCVHHDDCPKRPYPRFMKCVDNFCETWIIGWE' A
#
# COMPACT_ATOMS: atom_id res chain seq x y z
N MET A 1 27.65 -10.59 27.81
CA MET A 1 27.20 -10.90 26.42
C MET A 1 25.73 -10.55 26.16
N GLU A 2 24.93 -10.31 27.20
CA GLU A 2 23.50 -9.92 27.12
C GLU A 2 23.19 -8.65 26.31
N ARG A 3 24.07 -7.63 26.39
CA ARG A 3 23.95 -6.37 25.64
C ARG A 3 23.87 -6.54 24.11
N ARG A 4 24.51 -7.57 23.53
CA ARG A 4 24.46 -7.82 22.08
C ARG A 4 23.12 -8.41 21.64
N LYS A 5 22.49 -9.22 22.48
CA LYS A 5 21.17 -9.82 22.21
C LYS A 5 20.09 -8.73 22.07
N ASN A 6 20.12 -7.74 22.95
CA ASN A 6 19.16 -6.63 22.94
C ASN A 6 19.29 -5.74 21.69
N MET A 7 20.52 -5.42 21.24
CA MET A 7 20.70 -4.68 19.99
C MET A 7 20.20 -5.47 18.77
N ILE A 8 20.49 -6.77 18.70
CA ILE A 8 20.00 -7.62 17.61
C ILE A 8 18.47 -7.65 17.59
N GLN A 9 17.83 -7.76 18.76
CA GLN A 9 16.38 -7.79 18.85
C GLN A 9 15.73 -6.46 18.46
N ILE A 10 16.33 -5.33 18.83
CA ILE A 10 15.89 -3.99 18.39
C ILE A 10 16.06 -3.83 16.87
N LEU A 11 17.18 -4.28 16.30
CA LEU A 11 17.40 -4.21 14.85
C LEU A 11 16.37 -5.05 14.07
N ILE A 12 16.06 -6.25 14.54
CA ILE A 12 15.02 -7.10 13.94
C ILE A 12 13.65 -6.42 14.02
N PHE A 13 13.32 -5.81 15.17
CA PHE A 13 12.06 -5.10 15.34
C PHE A 13 11.94 -3.88 14.42
N VAL A 14 12.98 -3.06 14.33
CA VAL A 14 13.01 -1.90 13.43
C VAL A 14 12.91 -2.34 11.97
N TYR A 15 13.60 -3.42 11.59
CA TYR A 15 13.51 -3.97 10.23
C TYR A 15 12.10 -4.44 9.89
N ALA A 16 11.45 -5.16 10.81
CA ALA A 16 10.06 -5.57 10.64
C ALA A 16 9.13 -4.36 10.49
N LEU A 17 9.29 -3.34 11.34
CA LEU A 17 8.51 -2.09 11.25
C LEU A 17 8.70 -1.38 9.91
N ILE A 18 9.94 -1.27 9.42
CA ILE A 18 10.23 -0.67 8.12
C ILE A 18 9.51 -1.43 7.01
N ILE A 19 9.53 -2.77 7.03
CA ILE A 19 8.81 -3.59 6.05
C ILE A 19 7.30 -3.31 6.10
N PHE A 20 6.71 -3.31 7.30
CA PHE A 20 5.28 -3.01 7.47
C PHE A 20 4.95 -1.62 6.90
N ILE A 21 5.66 -0.58 7.32
CA ILE A 21 5.44 0.79 6.86
C ILE A 21 5.61 0.90 5.34
N SER A 22 6.62 0.25 4.76
CA SER A 22 6.87 0.28 3.32
C SER A 22 5.73 -0.35 2.53
N LEU A 23 5.19 -1.48 2.99
CA LEU A 23 4.03 -2.14 2.37
C LEU A 23 2.78 -1.25 2.44
N PHE A 24 2.50 -0.63 3.59
CA PHE A 24 1.39 0.31 3.73
C PHE A 24 1.55 1.55 2.83
N LEU A 25 2.77 2.08 2.72
CA LEU A 25 3.06 3.23 1.87
C LEU A 25 2.85 2.90 0.40
N VAL A 26 3.28 1.74 -0.07
CA VAL A 26 3.03 1.30 -1.46
C VAL A 26 1.53 1.25 -1.75
N VAL A 27 0.74 0.60 -0.88
CA VAL A 27 -0.72 0.48 -1.08
C VAL A 27 -1.41 1.84 -1.10
N THR A 28 -1.09 2.72 -0.16
CA THR A 28 -1.67 4.07 -0.09
C THR A 28 -1.19 4.97 -1.23
N SER A 29 0.04 4.80 -1.72
CA SER A 29 0.55 5.60 -2.84
C SER A 29 -0.11 5.25 -4.17
N GLU A 30 -0.50 3.99 -4.39
CA GLU A 30 -1.25 3.60 -5.59
C GLU A 30 -2.64 4.23 -5.63
N THR A 31 -3.21 4.59 -4.47
CA THR A 31 -4.56 5.16 -4.38
C THR A 31 -4.60 6.69 -4.37
N HIS A 32 -3.48 7.38 -4.12
CA HIS A 32 -3.42 8.85 -4.06
C HIS A 32 -3.24 9.54 -5.42
N ILE A 33 -3.70 8.92 -6.51
CA ILE A 33 -3.71 9.56 -7.83
C ILE A 33 -4.95 10.46 -7.89
N PRO A 34 -4.81 11.79 -7.97
CA PRO A 34 -5.97 12.67 -8.05
C PRO A 34 -6.71 12.47 -9.38
N CYS A 35 -8.04 12.50 -9.34
CA CYS A 35 -8.91 12.30 -10.50
C CYS A 35 -10.19 13.14 -10.38
N VAL A 36 -10.82 13.43 -11.52
CA VAL A 36 -12.15 14.08 -11.58
C VAL A 36 -13.18 13.12 -12.17
N HIS A 37 -12.76 12.31 -13.14
CA HIS A 37 -13.56 11.30 -13.82
C HIS A 37 -12.93 9.92 -13.67
N HIS A 38 -13.74 8.86 -13.77
CA HIS A 38 -13.23 7.49 -13.68
C HIS A 38 -12.22 7.15 -14.79
N ASP A 39 -12.31 7.80 -15.95
CA ASP A 39 -11.39 7.61 -17.08
C ASP A 39 -10.00 8.24 -16.86
N ASP A 40 -9.86 9.13 -15.87
CA ASP A 40 -8.56 9.72 -15.49
C ASP A 40 -7.65 8.69 -14.81
N CYS A 41 -8.25 7.62 -14.26
CA CYS A 41 -7.51 6.57 -13.58
C CYS A 41 -6.89 5.57 -14.56
N PRO A 42 -5.66 5.10 -14.30
CA PRO A 42 -5.01 4.12 -15.16
C PRO A 42 -5.82 2.81 -15.19
N LYS A 43 -6.08 2.31 -16.40
CA LYS A 43 -6.77 1.03 -16.60
C LYS A 43 -5.85 -0.11 -16.14
N ARG A 44 -6.35 -0.92 -15.21
CA ARG A 44 -5.67 -2.14 -14.74
C ARG A 44 -6.28 -3.38 -15.42
N PRO A 45 -5.51 -4.47 -15.55
CA PRO A 45 -6.01 -5.72 -16.08
C PRO A 45 -6.99 -6.40 -15.10
N TYR A 46 -8.02 -7.05 -15.64
CA TYR A 46 -9.00 -7.86 -14.90
C TYR A 46 -8.30 -8.84 -13.93
N PRO A 47 -8.81 -9.05 -12.70
CA PRO A 47 -10.09 -8.58 -12.15
C PRO A 47 -10.02 -7.20 -11.47
N ARG A 48 -8.85 -6.53 -11.52
CA ARG A 48 -8.64 -5.25 -10.85
C ARG A 48 -8.99 -4.11 -11.79
N PHE A 49 -9.78 -3.16 -11.31
CA PHE A 49 -10.08 -1.92 -12.01
C PHE A 49 -9.91 -0.75 -11.03
N MET A 50 -9.62 0.44 -11.55
CA MET A 50 -9.52 1.64 -10.73
C MET A 50 -10.73 2.52 -10.99
N LYS A 51 -11.26 3.14 -9.92
CA LYS A 51 -12.35 4.11 -10.01
C LYS A 51 -11.94 5.36 -9.26
N CYS A 52 -12.30 6.51 -9.80
CA CYS A 52 -12.27 7.75 -9.05
C CYS A 52 -13.31 7.74 -7.92
N VAL A 53 -12.85 7.81 -6.67
CA VAL A 53 -13.63 7.90 -5.43
C VAL A 53 -13.01 9.02 -4.59
N ASP A 54 -13.83 9.95 -4.09
CA ASP A 54 -13.37 11.11 -3.30
C ASP A 54 -12.23 11.92 -3.95
N ASN A 55 -12.26 12.06 -5.28
CA ASN A 55 -11.23 12.70 -6.12
C ASN A 55 -9.89 11.96 -6.16
N PHE A 56 -9.86 10.69 -5.79
CA PHE A 56 -8.67 9.83 -5.83
C PHE A 56 -8.96 8.49 -6.53
N CYS A 57 -7.98 7.93 -7.23
CA CYS A 57 -8.14 6.64 -7.90
C CYS A 57 -8.01 5.49 -6.91
N GLU A 58 -9.11 4.85 -6.55
CA GLU A 58 -9.09 3.65 -5.71
C GLU A 58 -9.08 2.37 -6.55
N THR A 59 -8.39 1.33 -6.06
CA THR A 59 -8.37 0.01 -6.70
C THR A 59 -9.49 -0.87 -6.15
N TRP A 60 -10.28 -1.45 -7.05
CA TRP A 60 -11.40 -2.35 -6.76
C TRP A 60 -11.19 -3.68 -7.46
N ILE A 61 -11.72 -4.77 -6.87
CA ILE A 61 -11.63 -6.12 -7.44
C ILE A 61 -13.04 -6.66 -7.67
N ILE A 62 -13.33 -7.08 -8.90
CA ILE A 62 -14.63 -7.69 -9.24
C ILE A 62 -14.61 -9.14 -8.73
N GLY A 63 -15.52 -9.51 -7.82
CA GLY A 63 -15.72 -10.90 -7.38
C GLY A 63 -15.17 -11.27 -5.99
N TRP A 64 -14.99 -10.31 -5.08
CA TRP A 64 -14.76 -10.58 -3.65
C TRP A 64 -16.08 -10.29 -2.91
N GLU A 65 -16.97 -11.28 -2.91
CA GLU A 65 -18.03 -11.47 -1.90
C GLU A 65 -17.49 -12.36 -0.78
#